data_AF-A0A958GXL8-F1
#
_entry.id   AF-A0A958GXL8-F1
#
_cell.length_a   1.000
_cell.length_b   1.000
_cell.length_c   1.000
_cell.angle_alpha   90.00
_cell.angle_beta   90.00
_cell.angle_gamma   90.00
#
_symmetry.space_group_name_H-M   'P 1'
#
loop_
_entity.id
_entity.type
_entity.pdbx_description
1 polymer ?
#
loop_
_entity_poly.entity_id
_entity_poly.type
_entity_poly.pdbx_seq_one_letter_code
_entity_poly.pdbx_strand_id
1 'polypeptide(L)'
;MPKNISLIFAMAEQCREMLKASSVSASDQPQSLQPKHLVKMCDEIIEHARDWPSTKAHRWIGFIQGAMIANGMINLEEAKVMFDKIKKAYEKSDEDVLDHLDVDKFFELEIGGQG
;
A
#
# COMPACT_ATOMS: atom_id res chain seq x y z
N MET A 1 -13.00 -15.01 -3.42
CA MET A 1 -12.29 -14.24 -2.37
C MET A 1 -12.78 -12.79 -2.41
N PRO A 2 -12.83 -12.06 -1.29
CA PRO A 2 -13.15 -10.63 -1.32
C PRO A 2 -12.10 -9.88 -2.16
N LYS A 3 -12.53 -9.24 -3.25
CA LYS A 3 -11.64 -8.64 -4.27
C LYS A 3 -10.70 -7.57 -3.68
N ASN A 4 -11.16 -6.84 -2.67
CA ASN A 4 -10.38 -5.81 -1.96
C ASN A 4 -9.11 -6.35 -1.27
N ILE A 5 -9.16 -7.60 -0.77
CA ILE A 5 -7.98 -8.23 -0.16
C ILE A 5 -6.93 -8.54 -1.22
N SER A 6 -7.35 -8.86 -2.46
CA SER A 6 -6.44 -9.14 -3.56
C SER A 6 -5.70 -7.89 -4.04
N LEU A 7 -6.36 -6.73 -4.06
CA LEU A 7 -5.74 -5.47 -4.43
C LEU A 7 -4.67 -5.05 -3.40
N ILE A 8 -5.01 -5.11 -2.12
CA ILE A 8 -4.09 -4.76 -1.02
C ILE A 8 -2.87 -5.69 -1.02
N PHE A 9 -3.08 -6.99 -1.28
CA PHE A 9 -2.01 -7.95 -1.42
C PHE A 9 -1.02 -7.55 -2.53
N ALA A 10 -1.52 -7.23 -3.72
CA ALA A 10 -0.67 -6.80 -4.83
C ALA A 10 0.07 -5.49 -4.54
N MET A 11 -0.57 -4.55 -3.84
CA MET A 11 0.10 -3.33 -3.37
C MET A 11 1.22 -3.63 -2.38
N ALA A 12 0.99 -4.54 -1.43
CA ALA A 12 2.01 -4.94 -0.46
C ALA A 12 3.21 -5.61 -1.14
N GLU A 13 2.97 -6.48 -2.12
CA GLU A 13 4.04 -7.09 -2.94
C GLU A 13 4.84 -6.02 -3.70
N GLN A 14 4.17 -5.08 -4.37
CA GLN A 14 4.88 -4.04 -5.12
C GLN A 14 5.71 -3.14 -4.20
N CYS A 15 5.15 -2.72 -3.05
CA CYS A 15 5.87 -1.93 -2.06
C CYS A 15 7.09 -2.69 -1.52
N ARG A 16 6.94 -3.99 -1.25
CA ARG A 16 8.00 -4.85 -0.74
C ARG A 16 9.18 -4.94 -1.71
N GLU A 17 8.92 -5.15 -3.00
CA GLU A 17 9.98 -5.23 -4.01
C GLU A 17 10.72 -3.91 -4.14
N MET A 18 10.02 -2.78 -4.08
CA MET A 18 10.65 -1.46 -4.09
C MET A 18 11.49 -1.19 -2.83
N LEU A 19 10.98 -1.57 -1.66
CA LEU A 19 11.70 -1.46 -0.39
C LEU A 19 12.98 -2.29 -0.36
N LYS A 20 12.96 -3.48 -0.99
CA LYS A 20 14.14 -4.34 -1.13
C LYS A 20 15.14 -3.83 -2.17
N ALA A 21 14.65 -3.22 -3.24
CA ALA A 21 15.50 -2.62 -4.28
C ALA A 21 16.10 -1.27 -3.86
N SER A 22 15.51 -0.61 -2.86
CA SER A 22 15.97 0.66 -2.35
C SER A 22 17.31 0.51 -1.61
N SER A 23 18.31 1.28 -2.03
CA SER A 23 19.60 1.42 -1.35
C SER A 23 19.57 2.49 -0.25
N VAL A 24 18.38 3.01 0.12
CA VAL A 24 18.24 4.03 1.17
C VAL A 24 18.73 3.45 2.48
N SER A 25 19.95 3.88 2.85
CA SER A 25 20.56 3.59 4.14
C SER A 25 19.66 4.11 5.25
N ALA A 26 19.46 3.31 6.30
CA ALA A 26 18.73 3.68 7.50
C ALA A 26 19.25 5.03 8.01
N SER A 27 18.50 6.09 7.70
CA SER A 27 18.73 7.44 8.18
C SER A 27 18.30 7.53 9.64
N ASP A 28 18.49 8.69 10.27
CA ASP A 28 18.05 9.03 11.64
C ASP A 28 16.52 8.95 11.87
N GLN A 29 15.78 8.28 10.97
CA GLN A 29 14.36 8.08 11.10
C GLN A 29 14.01 7.03 12.16
N PRO A 30 12.82 7.16 12.78
CA PRO A 30 12.27 6.16 13.68
C PRO A 30 12.31 4.76 13.07
N GLN A 31 12.52 3.74 13.94
CA GLN A 31 12.59 2.34 13.53
C GLN A 31 11.39 1.89 12.69
N SER A 32 10.20 2.44 12.96
CA SER A 32 8.96 2.15 12.22
C SER A 32 8.97 2.62 10.77
N LEU A 33 9.80 3.61 10.43
CA LEU A 33 9.94 4.12 9.07
C LEU A 33 11.12 3.49 8.33
N GLN A 34 11.96 2.69 9.01
CA GLN A 34 13.10 2.08 8.34
C GLN A 34 12.65 1.01 7.33
N PRO A 35 13.31 0.92 6.15
CA PRO A 35 12.91 -0.01 5.10
C PRO A 35 12.77 -1.46 5.58
N LYS A 36 13.66 -1.92 6.48
CA LYS A 36 13.58 -3.26 7.07
C LYS A 36 12.28 -3.51 7.85
N HIS A 37 11.76 -2.51 8.55
CA HIS A 37 10.48 -2.63 9.26
C HIS A 37 9.31 -2.62 8.29
N LEU A 38 9.35 -1.73 7.29
CA LEU A 38 8.31 -1.65 6.26
C LEU A 38 8.20 -2.95 5.44
N VAL A 39 9.33 -3.60 5.12
CA VAL A 39 9.33 -4.93 4.48
C VAL A 39 8.62 -5.97 5.34
N LYS A 40 8.87 -5.97 6.66
CA LYS A 40 8.16 -6.89 7.57
C LYS A 40 6.66 -6.63 7.58
N MET A 41 6.24 -5.36 7.58
CA MET A 41 4.83 -5.02 7.50
C MET A 41 4.20 -5.50 6.18
N CYS A 42 4.91 -5.38 5.05
CA CYS A 42 4.46 -5.97 3.78
C CYS A 42 4.33 -7.50 3.88
N ASP A 43 5.32 -8.19 4.46
CA ASP A 43 5.30 -9.64 4.65
C ASP A 43 4.08 -10.06 5.51
N GLU A 44 3.79 -9.33 6.60
CA GLU A 44 2.62 -9.60 7.46
C GLU A 44 1.28 -9.41 6.72
N ILE A 45 1.16 -8.38 5.87
CA ILE A 45 -0.03 -8.19 5.03
C ILE A 45 -0.17 -9.36 4.05
N ILE A 46 0.91 -9.74 3.36
CA ILE A 46 0.91 -10.84 2.38
C ILE A 46 0.49 -12.15 3.06
N GLU A 47 0.98 -12.43 4.27
CA GLU A 47 0.68 -13.66 4.99
C GLU A 47 -0.74 -13.69 5.56
N HIS A 48 -1.22 -12.58 6.11
CA HIS A 48 -2.42 -12.57 6.97
C HIS A 48 -3.59 -11.74 6.46
N ALA A 49 -3.49 -11.00 5.35
CA ALA A 49 -4.57 -10.12 4.89
C ALA A 49 -5.89 -10.85 4.60
N ARG A 50 -5.85 -12.17 4.36
CA ARG A 50 -7.06 -12.99 4.17
C ARG A 50 -7.88 -13.16 5.44
N ASP A 51 -7.22 -13.17 6.60
CA ASP A 51 -7.82 -13.40 7.91
C ASP A 51 -8.10 -12.08 8.64
N TRP A 52 -7.61 -10.96 8.11
CA TRP A 52 -7.80 -9.64 8.70
C TRP A 52 -9.04 -8.93 8.18
N PRO A 53 -9.63 -8.04 8.99
CA PRO A 53 -10.59 -7.06 8.48
C PRO A 53 -9.95 -6.24 7.35
N SER A 54 -10.67 -6.04 6.26
CA SER A 54 -10.21 -5.27 5.10
C SER A 54 -9.73 -3.86 5.48
N THR A 55 -10.38 -3.24 6.46
CA THR A 55 -10.02 -1.92 7.01
C THR A 55 -8.63 -1.91 7.66
N LYS A 56 -8.22 -3.00 8.32
CA LYS A 56 -6.88 -3.12 8.91
C LYS A 56 -5.82 -3.18 7.82
N ALA A 57 -6.01 -4.06 6.85
CA ALA A 57 -5.08 -4.21 5.73
C ALA A 57 -4.95 -2.90 4.93
N HIS A 58 -6.07 -2.17 4.76
CA HIS A 58 -6.08 -0.87 4.07
C HIS A 58 -5.31 0.22 4.84
N ARG A 59 -5.48 0.30 6.17
CA ARG A 59 -4.70 1.25 7.00
C ARG A 59 -3.20 0.96 6.97
N TRP A 60 -2.84 -0.32 6.99
CA TRP A 60 -1.44 -0.74 6.99
C TRP A 60 -0.75 -0.44 5.66
N ILE A 61 -1.40 -0.72 4.53
CA ILE A 61 -0.81 -0.39 3.23
C ILE A 61 -0.67 1.12 3.05
N GLY A 62 -1.64 1.92 3.51
CA GLY A 62 -1.55 3.38 3.51
C GLY A 62 -0.38 3.90 4.36
N PHE A 63 -0.15 3.32 5.54
CA PHE A 63 1.03 3.64 6.36
C PHE A 63 2.34 3.35 5.63
N ILE A 64 2.46 2.17 5.01
CA ILE A 64 3.68 1.78 4.28
C ILE A 64 3.97 2.76 3.13
N GLN A 65 2.94 3.10 2.35
CA GLN A 65 3.07 4.06 1.25
C GLN A 65 3.49 5.45 1.75
N GLY A 66 2.85 5.94 2.82
CA GLY A 66 3.23 7.20 3.46
C GLY A 66 4.67 7.19 3.98
N ALA A 67 5.11 6.08 4.57
CA ALA A 67 6.48 5.91 5.04
C ALA A 67 7.50 5.88 3.89
N MET A 68 7.19 5.23 2.77
CA MET A 68 8.04 5.25 1.58
C MET A 68 8.20 6.67 1.03
N ILE A 69 7.13 7.48 1.04
CA ILE A 69 7.17 8.89 0.65
C ILE A 69 8.00 9.71 1.65
N ALA A 70 7.77 9.53 2.96
CA ALA A 70 8.47 10.26 4.01
C ALA A 70 9.98 9.95 4.05
N ASN A 71 10.39 8.78 3.58
CA ASN A 71 11.80 8.42 3.41
C ASN A 71 12.40 8.86 2.07
N GLY A 72 11.61 9.53 1.20
CA GLY A 72 12.06 9.92 -0.13
C GLY A 72 12.39 8.75 -1.04
N MET A 73 11.87 7.55 -0.75
CA MET A 73 12.07 6.37 -1.61
C MET A 73 11.24 6.47 -2.88
N ILE A 74 10.07 7.10 -2.76
CA ILE A 74 9.19 7.48 -3.86
C ILE A 74 8.67 8.88 -3.59
N ASN A 75 8.34 9.61 -4.64
CA ASN A 75 7.56 10.83 -4.55
C ASN A 75 6.05 10.53 -4.69
N LEU A 76 5.21 11.55 -4.47
CA LEU A 76 3.76 11.40 -4.51
C LEU A 76 3.23 10.98 -5.90
N GLU A 77 3.86 11.46 -6.98
CA GLU A 77 3.46 11.11 -8.34
C GLU A 77 3.79 9.64 -8.64
N GLU A 78 4.97 9.18 -8.23
CA GLU A 78 5.38 7.77 -8.36
C GLU A 78 4.45 6.85 -7.56
N ALA A 79 4.05 7.24 -6.35
CA ALA A 79 3.08 6.51 -5.54
C ALA A 79 1.72 6.40 -6.25
N LYS A 80 1.24 7.50 -6.85
CA LYS A 80 -0.01 7.55 -7.59
C LYS A 80 0.03 6.66 -8.84
N VAL A 81 1.10 6.76 -9.64
CA VAL A 81 1.29 5.92 -10.83
C VAL A 81 1.33 4.44 -10.46
N MET A 82 2.00 4.09 -9.36
CA MET A 82 2.02 2.72 -8.85
C MET A 82 0.62 2.23 -8.49
N PHE A 83 -0.12 3.02 -7.71
CA PHE A 83 -1.49 2.70 -7.30
C PHE A 83 -2.41 2.51 -8.51
N ASP A 84 -2.39 3.46 -9.46
CA ASP A 84 -3.21 3.43 -10.66
C ASP A 84 -2.88 2.22 -11.55
N LYS A 85 -1.60 1.86 -11.65
CA LYS A 85 -1.16 0.68 -12.43
C LYS A 85 -1.70 -0.61 -11.82
N ILE A 86 -1.60 -0.76 -10.50
CA ILE A 86 -2.11 -1.96 -9.81
C ILE A 86 -3.63 -1.99 -9.89
N LYS A 87 -4.30 -0.86 -9.63
CA LYS A 87 -5.76 -0.74 -9.75
C LYS A 87 -6.24 -1.12 -11.15
N LYS A 88 -5.62 -0.57 -12.22
CA LYS A 88 -5.96 -0.92 -13.61
C LYS A 88 -5.70 -2.39 -13.97
N ALA A 89 -4.63 -2.99 -13.44
CA ALA A 89 -4.36 -4.41 -13.66
C ALA A 89 -5.44 -5.31 -13.04
N TYR A 90 -6.00 -4.87 -11.91
CA TYR A 90 -7.10 -5.55 -11.24
C TYR A 90 -8.48 -5.23 -11.84
N GLU A 91 -8.73 -3.99 -12.27
CA GLU A 91 -9.94 -3.61 -13.01
C GLU A 91 -10.06 -4.31 -14.36
N LYS A 92 -8.95 -4.44 -15.11
CA LYS A 92 -8.95 -5.20 -16.37
C LYS A 92 -9.20 -6.70 -16.20
N SER A 93 -9.09 -7.23 -14.99
CA SER A 93 -9.39 -8.63 -14.70
C SER A 93 -10.86 -8.90 -14.37
N ASP A 94 -11.70 -7.86 -14.29
CA ASP A 94 -13.07 -7.99 -13.77
C ASP A 94 -13.99 -6.87 -14.30
N GLU A 95 -14.96 -7.19 -15.17
CA GLU A 95 -15.93 -6.22 -15.76
C GLU A 95 -16.92 -5.60 -14.74
N ASP A 96 -16.89 -6.01 -13.47
CA ASP A 96 -17.84 -5.60 -12.43
C ASP A 96 -17.23 -4.71 -11.32
N VAL A 97 -16.29 -3.81 -11.66
CA VAL A 97 -15.79 -2.80 -10.71
C VAL A 97 -16.76 -1.62 -10.62
N LEU A 98 -17.94 -1.87 -10.07
CA LEU A 98 -18.88 -0.86 -9.61
C LEU A 98 -19.45 -1.33 -8.27
N ASP A 99 -18.78 -1.00 -7.16
CA ASP A 99 -19.59 -0.76 -5.96
C ASP A 99 -18.96 0.23 -4.99
N HIS A 100 -17.65 0.26 -4.72
CA HIS A 100 -17.13 1.12 -3.63
C HIS A 100 -15.83 1.89 -3.91
N LEU A 101 -15.49 2.12 -5.18
CA LEU A 101 -14.43 3.04 -5.56
C LEU A 101 -15.04 4.11 -6.46
N ASP A 102 -15.52 5.18 -5.85
CA ASP A 102 -16.07 6.34 -6.55
C ASP A 102 -15.01 6.85 -7.55
N VAL A 103 -15.28 6.71 -8.84
CA VAL A 103 -14.33 6.97 -9.94
C VAL A 103 -14.01 8.46 -10.04
N ASP A 104 -14.85 9.30 -9.44
CA ASP A 104 -14.69 10.75 -9.34
C ASP A 104 -13.97 11.20 -8.05
N LYS A 105 -13.64 10.28 -7.13
CA LYS A 105 -12.82 10.62 -5.95
C LYS A 105 -11.34 10.50 -6.26
N PHE A 106 -10.66 11.65 -6.23
CA PHE A 106 -9.21 11.72 -6.12
C PHE A 106 -8.73 10.98 -4.88
N PHE A 107 -7.52 10.42 -4.95
CA PHE A 107 -6.82 9.85 -3.80
C PHE A 107 -6.83 10.84 -2.62
N GLU A 108 -7.54 10.50 -1.56
CA GLU A 108 -7.51 11.20 -0.28
C GLU A 108 -6.61 10.41 0.67
N LEU A 109 -5.49 11.03 1.07
CA LEU A 109 -4.65 10.51 2.13
C LEU A 109 -5.37 10.77 3.47
N GLU A 110 -6.20 9.81 3.92
CA GLU A 110 -6.80 9.87 5.25
C GLU A 110 -5.74 9.64 6.33
N ILE A 111 -5.13 10.73 6.81
CA ILE A 111 -4.35 10.75 8.05
C ILE A 111 -5.34 10.92 9.22
N GLY A 112 -5.84 9.81 9.76
CA GLY A 112 -6.77 9.90 10.91
C GLY A 112 -7.19 8.56 11.50
N GLY A 113 -6.41 8.05 12.45
CA GLY A 113 -6.90 7.07 13.42
C GLY A 113 -7.51 7.79 14.61
N GLN A 114 -8.83 7.70 14.78
CA GLN A 114 -9.44 7.97 16.09
C GLN A 114 -9.26 6.71 16.94
N GLY A 115 -8.74 6.93 18.16
CA GLY A 115 -8.49 5.89 19.17
C GLY A 115 -9.74 5.34 19.81
#